data_AF-A0A6J8BE32-F1
#
_entry.id   AF-A0A6J8BE32-F1
#
_cell.length_a   1.000
_cell.length_b   1.000
_cell.length_c   1.000
_cell.angle_alpha   90.00
_cell.angle_beta   90.00
_cell.angle_gamma   90.00
#
_symmetry.space_group_name_H-M   'P 1'
#
loop_
_entity.id
_entity.type
_entity.pdbx_description
1 polymer ?
#
loop_
_entity_poly.entity_id
_entity_poly.type
_entity_poly.pdbx_seq_one_letter_code
_entity_poly.pdbx_strand_id
1 'polypeptide(L)'
;MEDSYQLEIPFTIYIFETSDHFKIRNTTSISVSKLKFKNRCGDGKHFGKFIEGCLKLSPEERAAFLEKDKDMGSAHEDSAQEGQTQAPPADEKLKTHFIAFVCKDGGLYELNGGCDGPVYHSTSNPDTLLEDAVAVAKKFMERDPDEVNFTLMALAKVE
;
A
#
# COMPACT_ATOMS: atom_id res chain seq x y z
N MET A 1 0.23 8.40 35.22
CA MET A 1 -0.25 9.54 34.40
C MET A 1 -0.32 9.02 32.98
N GLU A 2 -1.52 8.60 32.63
CA GLU A 2 -1.93 8.29 31.26
C GLU A 2 -1.97 9.59 30.48
N ASP A 3 -1.22 9.66 29.39
CA ASP A 3 -1.54 10.55 28.28
C ASP A 3 -1.66 9.68 27.03
N SER A 4 -2.92 9.33 26.75
CA SER A 4 -3.36 8.73 25.50
C SER A 4 -3.19 9.73 24.37
N TYR A 5 -2.11 9.61 23.59
CA TYR A 5 -2.01 10.29 22.30
C TYR A 5 -2.99 9.63 21.31
N GLN A 6 -4.22 10.12 21.31
CA GLN A 6 -5.18 9.89 20.23
C GLN A 6 -4.70 10.69 19.01
N LEU A 7 -3.92 10.05 18.12
CA LEU A 7 -3.68 10.60 16.79
C LEU A 7 -4.92 10.34 15.91
N GLU A 8 -5.57 11.43 15.51
CA GLU A 8 -6.42 11.45 14.33
C GLU A 8 -5.51 11.43 13.11
N ILE A 9 -5.64 10.40 12.28
CA ILE A 9 -4.88 10.30 11.04
C ILE A 9 -5.88 10.37 9.88
N PRO A 10 -5.79 11.37 8.99
CA PRO A 10 -6.33 11.25 7.65
C PRO A 10 -5.32 10.40 6.87
N PHE A 11 -5.70 9.18 6.50
CA PHE A 11 -4.86 8.35 5.64
C PHE A 11 -5.28 8.60 4.19
N THR A 12 -4.34 9.13 3.39
CA THR A 12 -4.43 9.11 1.93
C THR A 12 -3.38 8.12 1.42
N ILE A 13 -3.83 6.93 1.04
CA ILE A 13 -3.00 5.94 0.35
C ILE A 13 -2.97 6.34 -1.13
N TYR A 14 -1.77 6.59 -1.65
CA TYR A 14 -1.56 6.71 -3.09
C TYR A 14 -1.22 5.35 -3.65
N ILE A 15 -2.18 4.72 -4.32
CA ILE A 15 -1.90 3.51 -5.10
C ILE A 15 -1.29 3.96 -6.42
N PHE A 16 -0.01 3.65 -6.63
CA PHE A 16 0.71 3.96 -7.85
C PHE A 16 0.99 2.69 -8.63
N GLU A 17 0.54 2.65 -9.89
CA GLU A 17 0.74 1.55 -10.83
C GLU A 17 1.98 1.83 -11.71
N THR A 18 3.01 0.97 -11.71
CA THR A 18 4.23 1.15 -12.54
C THR A 18 4.46 -0.01 -13.49
N SER A 19 4.88 0.22 -14.74
CA SER A 19 5.27 -0.85 -15.65
C SER A 19 6.64 -1.48 -15.32
N ASP A 20 6.78 -2.80 -15.50
CA ASP A 20 7.92 -3.63 -15.16
C ASP A 20 8.97 -3.56 -16.27
N HIS A 21 9.64 -2.42 -16.35
CA HIS A 21 11.00 -2.34 -16.91
C HIS A 21 12.08 -2.25 -15.82
N PHE A 22 11.68 -2.37 -14.55
CA PHE A 22 12.58 -2.36 -13.40
C PHE A 22 13.06 -3.78 -13.06
N LYS A 23 14.31 -4.10 -13.43
CA LYS A 23 14.99 -5.31 -12.95
C LYS A 23 15.13 -5.28 -11.43
N ILE A 24 14.21 -5.94 -10.73
CA ILE A 24 14.40 -6.32 -9.32
C ILE A 24 15.51 -7.39 -9.30
N ARG A 25 16.68 -7.01 -8.79
CA ARG A 25 17.75 -7.97 -8.47
C ARG A 25 17.36 -8.70 -7.20
N ASN A 26 17.46 -10.03 -7.23
CA ASN A 26 17.38 -10.96 -6.10
C ASN A 26 17.66 -10.31 -4.74
N THR A 27 16.67 -10.28 -3.83
CA THR A 27 16.83 -10.66 -2.42
C THR A 27 15.52 -10.69 -1.64
N THR A 28 15.46 -11.71 -0.79
CA THR A 28 14.81 -11.94 0.51
C THR A 28 14.14 -10.75 1.25
N SER A 29 12.81 -10.78 1.32
CA SER A 29 11.98 -10.73 2.56
C SER A 29 12.07 -9.47 3.50
N ILE A 30 10.92 -8.74 3.68
CA ILE A 30 10.33 -8.20 4.96
C ILE A 30 10.65 -6.77 5.45
N SER A 31 9.65 -5.86 5.53
CA SER A 31 9.11 -5.37 6.84
C SER A 31 7.93 -4.35 6.77
N VAL A 32 6.96 -4.36 7.70
CA VAL A 32 5.89 -3.35 7.96
C VAL A 32 5.64 -3.23 9.49
N SER A 33 6.61 -3.60 10.33
CA SER A 33 6.40 -3.85 11.78
C SER A 33 6.17 -2.62 12.67
N LYS A 34 6.10 -1.39 12.13
CA LYS A 34 5.89 -0.16 12.94
C LYS A 34 4.66 0.67 12.60
N LEU A 35 3.87 0.27 11.59
CA LEU A 35 2.61 0.94 11.26
C LEU A 35 1.45 0.34 12.06
N LYS A 36 1.04 1.05 13.13
CA LYS A 36 -0.23 0.76 13.81
C LYS A 36 -1.36 1.39 13.02
N PHE A 37 -2.09 0.58 12.25
CA PHE A 37 -3.35 0.99 11.62
C PHE A 37 -4.41 1.12 12.72
N LYS A 38 -5.05 2.29 12.83
CA LYS A 38 -6.22 2.46 13.69
C LYS A 38 -7.43 1.94 12.92
N ASN A 39 -8.05 0.86 13.42
CA ASN A 39 -9.21 0.23 12.80
C ASN A 39 -10.37 1.25 12.70
N ARG A 40 -10.68 1.70 11.48
CA ARG A 40 -12.04 2.17 11.09
C ARG A 40 -12.72 1.18 10.15
N CYS A 41 -12.08 0.04 9.91
CA CYS A 41 -12.69 -1.06 9.18
C CYS A 41 -13.65 -1.74 10.14
N GLY A 42 -14.95 -1.49 9.95
CA GLY A 42 -16.01 -1.71 10.94
C GLY A 42 -15.77 -2.92 11.83
N ASP A 43 -15.79 -2.70 13.14
CA ASP A 43 -15.51 -3.70 14.16
C ASP A 43 -16.24 -5.02 13.87
N GLY A 44 -15.50 -6.13 13.86
CA GLY A 44 -16.03 -7.45 13.57
C GLY A 44 -16.15 -7.81 12.07
N LYS A 45 -15.91 -6.89 11.14
CA LYS A 45 -15.77 -7.20 9.70
C LYS A 45 -14.47 -7.96 9.42
N HIS A 46 -14.46 -8.72 8.32
CA HIS A 46 -13.34 -9.60 7.96
C HIS A 46 -12.00 -8.87 7.90
N PHE A 47 -11.94 -7.77 7.15
CA PHE A 47 -10.72 -6.98 7.03
C PHE A 47 -10.24 -6.41 8.39
N GLY A 48 -11.15 -6.02 9.28
CA GLY A 48 -10.80 -5.60 10.64
C GLY A 48 -10.13 -6.71 11.44
N LYS A 49 -10.65 -7.94 11.36
CA LYS A 49 -10.07 -9.13 12.00
C LYS A 49 -8.73 -9.53 11.38
N PHE A 50 -8.60 -9.42 10.06
CA PHE A 50 -7.35 -9.65 9.34
C PHE A 50 -6.25 -8.71 9.85
N ILE A 51 -6.55 -7.41 9.98
CA ILE A 51 -5.62 -6.42 10.52
C ILE A 51 -5.23 -6.75 11.96
N GLU A 52 -6.19 -7.09 12.81
CA GLU A 52 -5.93 -7.49 14.21
C GLU A 52 -5.02 -8.71 14.30
N GLY A 53 -5.26 -9.72 13.46
CA GLY A 53 -4.42 -10.92 13.35
C GLY A 53 -2.99 -10.59 12.93
N CYS A 54 -2.80 -9.57 12.10
CA CYS A 54 -1.49 -9.14 11.61
C CYS A 54 -0.66 -8.32 12.61
N LEU A 55 -1.26 -7.75 13.66
CA LEU A 55 -0.59 -6.73 14.51
C LEU A 55 0.71 -7.22 15.16
N LYS A 56 0.76 -8.50 15.54
CA LYS A 56 1.92 -9.11 16.22
C LYS A 56 2.81 -9.95 15.30
N LEU A 57 2.42 -10.07 14.03
CA LEU A 57 3.13 -10.87 13.05
C LEU A 57 4.29 -10.10 12.43
N SER A 58 5.35 -10.84 12.13
CA SER A 58 6.40 -10.39 11.25
C SER A 58 5.82 -10.18 9.82
N PRO A 59 6.47 -9.39 8.98
CA PRO A 59 5.93 -9.10 7.66
C PRO A 59 5.90 -10.29 6.68
N GLU A 60 6.77 -11.29 6.80
CA GLU A 60 6.60 -12.63 6.19
C GLU A 60 5.35 -13.31 6.71
N GLU A 61 5.17 -13.30 8.04
CA GLU A 61 4.06 -13.97 8.68
C GLU A 61 2.74 -13.32 8.24
N ARG A 62 2.72 -12.01 8.02
CA ARG A 62 1.59 -11.28 7.41
C ARG A 62 1.32 -11.71 5.97
N ALA A 63 2.37 -11.87 5.16
CA ALA A 63 2.23 -12.36 3.79
C ALA A 63 1.68 -13.80 3.77
N ALA A 64 2.27 -14.69 4.56
CA ALA A 64 1.82 -16.07 4.70
C ALA A 64 0.42 -16.18 5.33
N PHE A 65 0.01 -15.21 6.15
CA PHE A 65 -1.33 -15.12 6.69
C PHE A 65 -2.33 -14.69 5.61
N LEU A 66 -1.99 -13.68 4.79
CA LEU A 66 -2.79 -13.24 3.65
C LEU A 66 -2.96 -14.35 2.60
N GLU A 67 -1.89 -15.08 2.26
CA GLU A 67 -1.94 -16.22 1.33
C GLU A 67 -2.94 -17.31 1.74
N LYS A 68 -3.18 -17.47 3.05
CA LYS A 68 -4.10 -18.46 3.61
C LYS A 68 -5.51 -17.93 3.83
N ASP A 69 -5.70 -16.62 3.72
CA ASP A 69 -6.97 -15.95 3.96
C ASP A 69 -7.88 -16.05 2.72
N LYS A 70 -8.77 -17.04 2.74
CA LYS A 70 -9.70 -17.31 1.64
C LYS A 70 -10.72 -16.20 1.42
N ASP A 71 -11.11 -15.50 2.48
CA ASP A 71 -12.13 -14.45 2.40
C ASP A 71 -11.53 -13.19 1.77
N MET A 72 -10.28 -12.85 2.09
CA MET A 72 -9.51 -11.83 1.38
C MET A 72 -9.29 -12.20 -0.09
N GLY A 73 -8.92 -13.47 -0.36
CA GLY A 73 -8.73 -13.97 -1.72
C GLY A 73 -10.01 -13.90 -2.56
N SER A 74 -11.15 -14.31 -2.01
CA SER A 74 -12.45 -14.22 -2.68
C SER A 74 -12.85 -12.77 -2.94
N ALA A 75 -12.69 -11.88 -1.95
CA ALA A 75 -13.02 -10.46 -2.13
C ALA A 75 -12.14 -9.78 -3.19
N HIS A 76 -10.86 -10.17 -3.28
CA HIS A 76 -9.97 -9.70 -4.33
C HIS A 76 -10.39 -10.20 -5.72
N GLU A 77 -10.70 -11.49 -5.84
CA GLU A 77 -11.19 -12.09 -7.10
C GLU A 77 -12.49 -11.42 -7.57
N ASP A 78 -13.47 -11.25 -6.67
CA ASP A 78 -14.72 -10.57 -6.98
C ASP A 78 -14.46 -9.14 -7.49
N SER A 79 -13.58 -8.39 -6.81
CA SER A 79 -13.19 -7.03 -7.21
C SER A 79 -12.45 -6.99 -8.55
N ALA A 80 -11.66 -8.02 -8.88
CA ALA A 80 -10.93 -8.10 -10.14
C ALA A 80 -11.86 -8.28 -11.35
N GLN A 81 -13.05 -8.84 -11.13
CA GLN A 81 -14.09 -8.98 -12.17
C GLN A 81 -14.95 -7.71 -12.34
N GLU A 82 -14.77 -6.70 -11.49
CA GLU A 82 -15.45 -5.41 -11.59
C GLU A 82 -14.70 -4.42 -12.50
N GLY A 83 -15.29 -3.23 -12.70
CA GLY A 83 -14.68 -2.15 -13.46
C GLY A 83 -15.10 -2.11 -14.93
N GLN A 84 -14.39 -1.29 -15.71
CA GLN A 84 -14.72 -1.01 -17.11
C GLN A 84 -14.01 -1.94 -18.10
N THR A 85 -13.06 -2.74 -17.64
CA THR A 85 -12.23 -3.65 -18.43
C THR A 85 -12.41 -5.09 -17.95
N GLN A 86 -12.20 -6.06 -18.84
CA GLN A 86 -12.22 -7.47 -18.45
C GLN A 86 -10.94 -7.83 -17.70
N ALA A 87 -11.06 -8.68 -16.67
CA ALA A 87 -9.91 -9.26 -16.00
C ALA A 87 -9.04 -10.04 -16.99
N PRO A 88 -7.70 -9.86 -16.98
CA PRO A 88 -6.80 -10.66 -17.80
C PRO A 88 -6.79 -12.13 -17.32
N PRO A 89 -6.32 -13.07 -18.15
CA PRO A 89 -6.06 -14.44 -17.73
C PRO A 89 -5.08 -14.50 -16.55
N ALA A 90 -5.29 -15.46 -15.65
CA ALA A 90 -4.48 -15.60 -14.42
C ALA A 90 -2.98 -15.87 -14.67
N ASP A 91 -2.61 -16.35 -15.86
CA ASP A 91 -1.22 -16.61 -16.28
C ASP A 91 -0.61 -15.47 -17.11
N GLU A 92 -1.35 -14.39 -17.36
CA GLU A 92 -0.83 -13.22 -18.06
C GLU A 92 0.26 -12.54 -17.22
N LYS A 93 1.40 -12.24 -17.87
CA LYS A 93 2.45 -11.45 -17.24
C LYS A 93 2.03 -9.99 -17.22
N LEU A 94 1.52 -9.56 -16.08
CA LEU A 94 1.28 -8.15 -15.82
C LEU A 94 2.61 -7.42 -15.86
N LYS A 95 2.59 -6.25 -16.50
CA LYS A 95 3.69 -5.32 -16.40
C LYS A 95 3.47 -4.38 -15.23
N THR A 96 2.29 -4.29 -14.66
CA THR A 96 1.99 -3.20 -13.74
C THR A 96 2.06 -3.61 -12.27
N HIS A 97 2.49 -2.68 -11.41
CA HIS A 97 2.74 -2.94 -9.98
C HIS A 97 2.21 -1.84 -9.07
N PHE A 98 1.60 -2.21 -7.94
CA PHE A 98 1.04 -1.27 -6.97
C PHE A 98 1.99 -0.98 -5.80
N ILE A 99 2.20 0.31 -5.51
CA ILE A 99 2.84 0.79 -4.27
C ILE A 99 1.93 1.75 -3.51
N ALA A 100 2.17 1.94 -2.22
CA ALA A 100 1.41 2.85 -1.36
C ALA A 100 2.30 3.89 -0.67
N PHE A 101 1.94 5.17 -0.74
CA PHE A 101 2.58 6.22 0.08
C PHE A 101 1.78 6.49 1.37
N VAL A 102 2.48 6.60 2.51
CA VAL A 102 1.87 6.91 3.82
C VAL A 102 2.69 7.93 4.61
N CYS A 103 2.01 8.78 5.38
CA CYS A 103 2.64 9.62 6.39
C CYS A 103 2.64 8.91 7.74
N LYS A 104 3.83 8.72 8.34
CA LYS A 104 3.98 8.11 9.66
C LYS A 104 5.12 8.76 10.42
N ASP A 105 4.88 9.11 11.69
CA ASP A 105 5.90 9.65 12.61
C ASP A 105 6.72 10.82 12.00
N GLY A 106 6.06 11.68 11.22
CA GLY A 106 6.67 12.84 10.56
C GLY A 106 7.41 12.54 9.26
N GLY A 107 7.32 11.32 8.73
CA GLY A 107 7.97 10.88 7.51
C GLY A 107 7.00 10.40 6.42
N LEU A 108 7.39 10.61 5.16
CA LEU A 108 6.81 9.97 3.98
C LEU A 108 7.48 8.62 3.74
N TYR A 109 6.67 7.57 3.74
CA TYR A 109 7.11 6.20 3.48
C TYR A 109 6.40 5.62 2.27
N GLU A 110 7.14 4.94 1.40
CA GLU A 110 6.63 4.04 0.38
C GLU A 110 6.54 2.62 0.94
N LEU A 111 5.39 1.99 0.75
CA LEU A 111 5.11 0.60 1.08
C LEU A 111 5.00 -0.17 -0.23
N ASN A 112 6.01 -0.98 -0.50
CA ASN A 112 6.11 -1.80 -1.68
C ASN A 112 6.38 -3.25 -1.25
N GLY A 113 5.47 -4.17 -1.59
CA GLY A 113 5.59 -5.58 -1.23
C GLY A 113 6.80 -6.29 -1.84
N GLY A 114 7.38 -5.73 -2.91
CA GLY A 114 8.61 -6.22 -3.54
C GLY A 114 9.91 -5.69 -2.91
N CYS A 115 9.83 -4.84 -1.89
CA CYS A 115 11.00 -4.31 -1.19
C CYS A 115 11.22 -4.98 0.18
N ASP A 116 12.45 -4.89 0.69
CA ASP A 116 12.86 -5.37 2.01
C ASP A 116 12.25 -4.57 3.18
N GLY A 117 11.32 -3.65 2.93
CA GLY A 117 10.67 -2.85 3.95
C GLY A 117 10.20 -1.48 3.45
N PRO A 118 9.70 -0.62 4.36
CA PRO A 118 9.21 0.69 3.99
C PRO A 118 10.39 1.58 3.55
N VAL A 119 10.26 2.23 2.41
CA VAL A 119 11.29 3.15 1.90
C VAL A 119 10.96 4.56 2.38
N TYR A 120 11.87 5.15 3.16
CA TYR A 120 11.74 6.54 3.59
C TYR A 120 12.15 7.48 2.45
N HIS A 121 11.33 8.49 2.18
CA HIS A 121 11.59 9.48 1.13
C HIS A 121 11.96 10.86 1.67
N SER A 122 11.14 11.41 2.58
CA SER A 122 11.32 12.76 3.11
C SER A 122 10.53 12.96 4.40
N THR A 123 10.71 14.10 5.07
CA THR A 123 9.78 14.57 6.08
C THR A 123 8.42 14.85 5.45
N SER A 124 7.34 14.56 6.16
CA SER A 124 5.97 14.83 5.70
C SER A 124 5.01 14.92 6.89
N ASN A 125 3.84 15.49 6.66
CA ASN A 125 2.74 15.53 7.61
C ASN A 125 1.41 15.28 6.88
N PRO A 126 0.30 15.05 7.60
CA PRO A 126 -0.97 14.70 6.95
C PRO A 126 -1.52 15.78 6.00
N ASP A 127 -1.19 17.05 6.21
CA ASP A 127 -1.63 18.17 5.37
C ASP A 127 -0.79 18.33 4.09
N THR A 128 0.44 17.77 4.06
CA THR A 128 1.36 17.84 2.89
C THR A 128 1.58 16.50 2.20
N LEU A 129 0.93 15.43 2.69
CA LEU A 129 1.15 14.06 2.21
C LEU A 129 0.89 13.93 0.70
N LEU A 130 -0.11 14.62 0.17
CA LEU A 130 -0.42 14.60 -1.27
C LEU A 130 0.73 15.16 -2.09
N GLU A 131 1.18 16.37 -1.75
CA GLU A 131 2.23 17.08 -2.47
C GLU A 131 3.56 16.33 -2.37
N ASP A 132 3.88 15.83 -1.19
CA ASP A 132 5.11 15.08 -0.92
C ASP A 132 5.12 13.74 -1.70
N ALA A 133 4.01 13.00 -1.70
CA ALA A 133 3.87 11.76 -2.46
C ALA A 133 3.94 12.00 -3.98
N VAL A 134 3.28 13.06 -4.49
CA VAL A 134 3.33 13.43 -5.91
C VAL A 134 4.75 13.81 -6.33
N ALA A 135 5.52 14.49 -5.47
CA ALA A 135 6.92 14.80 -5.76
C ALA A 135 7.77 13.54 -5.92
N VAL A 136 7.49 12.48 -5.17
CA VAL A 136 8.14 11.18 -5.34
C VAL A 136 7.64 10.47 -6.60
N ALA A 137 6.33 10.45 -6.85
CA ALA A 137 5.75 9.83 -8.05
C ALA A 137 6.31 10.44 -9.35
N LYS A 138 6.54 11.75 -9.39
CA LYS A 138 7.20 12.42 -10.52
C LYS A 138 8.60 11.88 -10.78
N LYS A 139 9.38 11.57 -9.73
CA LYS A 139 10.70 10.95 -9.89
C LYS A 139 10.61 9.55 -10.52
N PHE A 140 9.54 8.80 -10.27
CA PHE A 140 9.31 7.52 -10.94
C PHE A 140 9.03 7.72 -12.43
N MET A 141 8.18 8.69 -12.79
CA MET A 141 7.88 9.04 -14.18
C MET A 141 9.12 9.56 -14.92
N GLU A 142 9.94 10.39 -14.27
CA GLU A 142 11.17 10.94 -14.85
C GLU A 142 12.25 9.88 -15.12
N ARG A 143 12.19 8.72 -14.46
CA ARG A 143 13.14 7.62 -14.68
C ARG A 143 12.90 6.86 -15.98
N ASP A 144 11.66 6.85 -16.47
CA ASP A 144 11.29 6.27 -17.75
C ASP A 144 10.29 7.21 -18.46
N PRO A 145 10.79 8.26 -19.13
CA PRO A 145 9.94 9.33 -19.68
C PRO A 145 9.06 8.87 -20.85
N ASP A 146 9.34 7.71 -21.43
CA ASP A 146 8.55 7.12 -22.51
C ASP A 146 7.41 6.23 -21.96
N GLU A 147 7.45 5.89 -20.66
CA GLU A 147 6.39 5.15 -20.01
C GLU A 147 5.21 6.08 -19.69
N VAL A 148 4.01 5.65 -20.08
CA VAL A 148 2.76 6.42 -19.92
C VAL A 148 1.74 5.70 -19.05
N ASN A 149 2.00 4.44 -18.70
CA ASN A 149 1.12 3.60 -17.89
C ASN A 149 1.36 3.87 -16.40
N PHE A 150 0.86 5.01 -15.93
CA PHE A 150 0.85 5.38 -14.52
C PHE A 150 -0.55 5.81 -14.09
N THR A 151 -0.98 5.29 -12.95
CA THR A 151 -2.22 5.71 -12.28
C THR A 151 -1.89 6.17 -10.87
N LEU A 152 -2.47 7.30 -10.44
CA LEU A 152 -2.45 7.74 -9.04
C LEU A 152 -3.88 7.83 -8.53
N MET A 153 -4.15 7.19 -7.40
CA MET A 153 -5.43 7.27 -6.70
C MET A 153 -5.21 7.81 -5.29
N ALA A 154 -6.01 8.79 -4.85
CA ALA A 154 -5.93 9.34 -3.49
C ALA A 154 -7.11 8.85 -2.64
N LEU A 155 -6.83 8.24 -1.48
CA LEU A 155 -7.86 7.96 -0.48
C LEU A 155 -8.19 9.21 0.36
N ALA A 156 -9.22 9.97 -0.02
CA ALA A 156 -9.62 11.19 0.70
C ALA A 156 -10.85 10.95 1.61
N LYS A 157 -11.00 11.81 2.64
CA LYS A 157 -12.25 11.86 3.41
C LYS A 157 -13.37 12.40 2.50
N VAL A 158 -14.52 11.72 2.49
CA VAL A 158 -15.74 12.23 1.85
C VAL A 158 -16.30 13.39 2.69
N GLU A 159 -16.65 14.49 2.04
CA GLU A 159 -17.29 15.67 2.68
C GLU A 159 -18.67 15.36 3.24
#